data_AF-A0A3B8XA84-F1
#
_entry.id   AF-A0A3B8XA84-F1
#
_cell.length_a   1.000
_cell.length_b   1.000
_cell.length_c   1.000
_cell.angle_alpha   90.00
_cell.angle_beta   90.00
_cell.angle_gamma   90.00
#
_symmetry.space_group_name_H-M   'P 1'
#
loop_
_entity.id
_entity.type
_entity.pdbx_description
1 polymer ?
#
loop_
_entity_poly.entity_id
_entity_poly.type
_entity_poly.pdbx_seq_one_letter_code
_entity_poly.pdbx_strand_id
1 'polypeptide(L)' 'MSKYIIEGGHKLSGTITPQGAKNEALEVISAVLLTSEPVTISNVPEILDVKNLIALLQNMGVKVTRHAKGTYTFQADAVD' A
#
# COMPACT_ATOMS: atom_id res chain seq x y z
N MET A 1 11.32 13.79 15.98
CA MET A 1 9.88 14.02 15.77
C MET A 1 9.71 15.01 14.64
N SER A 2 8.88 14.68 13.66
CA SER A 2 8.52 15.61 12.58
C SER A 2 7.29 16.41 12.99
N LYS A 3 7.23 17.70 12.63
CA LYS A 3 6.05 18.55 12.83
C LYS A 3 5.66 19.21 11.51
N TYR A 4 4.36 19.37 11.29
CA TYR A 4 3.84 20.29 10.29
C TYR A 4 3.56 21.63 10.96
N ILE A 5 4.06 22.72 10.39
CA ILE A 5 3.70 24.08 10.78
C ILE A 5 2.78 24.60 9.68
N ILE A 6 1.55 24.97 10.06
CA ILE A 6 0.52 25.46 9.12
C ILE A 6 0.26 26.93 9.43
N GLU A 7 0.37 27.77 8.41
CA GLU A 7 -0.06 29.17 8.46
C GLU A 7 -1.46 29.28 7.84
N GLY A 8 -2.41 29.84 8.60
CA GLY A 8 -3.79 30.04 8.13
C GLY A 8 -3.95 31.27 7.23
N GLY A 9 -5.18 31.51 6.75
CA GLY A 9 -5.53 32.71 5.96
C GLY A 9 -5.47 32.53 4.44
N HIS A 10 -4.98 31.38 3.96
CA HIS A 10 -4.87 31.08 2.54
C HIS A 10 -6.10 30.31 2.03
N LYS A 11 -6.82 30.86 1.04
CA LYS A 11 -7.90 30.12 0.36
C LYS A 11 -7.29 29.03 -0.52
N LEU A 12 -7.74 27.78 -0.32
CA LEU A 12 -7.35 26.67 -1.18
C LEU A 12 -8.01 26.80 -2.56
N SER A 13 -7.27 26.48 -3.62
CA SER A 13 -7.76 26.42 -5.00
C SER A 13 -6.99 25.36 -5.77
N GLY A 14 -7.68 24.62 -6.65
CA GLY A 14 -7.11 23.55 -7.46
C GLY A 14 -7.86 22.23 -7.31
N THR A 15 -7.23 21.14 -7.77
CA THR A 15 -7.78 19.79 -7.75
C THR A 15 -6.78 18.83 -7.10
N ILE A 16 -7.29 17.77 -6.48
CA ILE A 16 -6.49 16.65 -5.98
C ILE A 16 -7.08 15.35 -6.48
N THR A 17 -6.23 14.36 -6.71
CA THR A 17 -6.65 12.98 -6.95
C THR A 17 -6.52 12.21 -5.65
N PRO A 18 -7.62 11.66 -5.09
CA PRO A 18 -7.55 10.81 -3.91
C PRO A 18 -6.66 9.58 -4.17
N GLN A 19 -5.98 9.12 -3.14
CA GLN A 19 -5.29 7.82 -3.18
C GLN A 19 -6.31 6.69 -3.04
N GLY A 20 -5.90 5.46 -3.35
CA GLY A 20 -6.72 4.27 -3.10
C GLY A 20 -7.14 4.14 -1.65
N ALA A 21 -8.23 3.41 -1.44
CA ALA A 21 -8.85 3.29 -0.13
C ALA A 21 -8.01 2.38 0.79
N LYS A 22 -7.73 2.88 2.00
CA LYS A 22 -6.82 2.22 2.94
C LYS A 22 -7.32 0.84 3.34
N ASN A 23 -8.58 0.74 3.75
CA ASN A 23 -9.11 -0.48 4.37
C ASN A 23 -9.19 -1.60 3.34
N GLU A 24 -9.66 -1.27 2.14
CA GLU A 24 -9.69 -2.16 0.99
C GLU A 24 -8.28 -2.61 0.63
N ALA A 25 -7.28 -1.71 0.61
CA ALA A 25 -5.89 -2.08 0.36
C ALA A 25 -5.36 -3.09 1.39
N LEU A 26 -5.65 -2.92 2.68
CA LEU A 26 -5.24 -3.86 3.72
C LEU A 26 -5.89 -5.25 3.51
N GLU A 27 -7.17 -5.28 3.16
CA GLU A 27 -7.92 -6.51 2.91
C GLU A 27 -7.41 -7.25 1.67
N VAL A 28 -7.29 -6.57 0.52
CA VAL A 28 -6.87 -7.22 -0.73
C VAL A 28 -5.39 -7.62 -0.72
N ILE A 29 -4.52 -6.87 -0.02
CA ILE A 29 -3.13 -7.27 0.18
C ILE A 29 -3.05 -8.50 1.06
N SER A 30 -3.90 -8.63 2.07
CA SER A 30 -3.93 -9.84 2.91
C SER A 30 -4.46 -11.06 2.15
N ALA A 31 -5.42 -10.86 1.25
CA ALA A 31 -5.99 -11.92 0.43
C ALA A 31 -4.99 -12.60 -0.53
N VAL A 32 -3.83 -11.98 -0.79
CA VAL A 32 -2.77 -12.59 -1.63
C VAL A 32 -2.22 -13.88 -1.03
N LEU A 33 -2.38 -14.09 0.29
CA LEU A 33 -1.99 -15.32 0.98
C LEU A 33 -2.88 -16.52 0.63
N LEU A 34 -4.03 -16.30 -0.03
CA LEU A 34 -4.97 -17.36 -0.40
C LEU A 34 -4.57 -18.10 -1.70
N THR A 35 -3.47 -17.71 -2.35
CA THR A 35 -2.97 -18.33 -3.58
C THR A 35 -1.45 -18.27 -3.67
N SER A 36 -0.85 -19.28 -4.30
CA SER A 36 0.58 -19.29 -4.66
C SER A 36 0.87 -18.54 -5.96
N GLU A 37 -0.17 -18.24 -6.76
CA GLU A 37 -0.05 -17.50 -8.01
C GLU A 37 0.29 -16.02 -7.77
N PRO A 38 1.03 -15.36 -8.68
CA PRO A 38 1.34 -13.95 -8.54
C PRO A 38 0.09 -13.07 -8.68
N VAL A 39 -0.14 -12.20 -7.68
CA VAL A 39 -1.27 -11.25 -7.65
C VAL A 39 -0.75 -9.82 -7.81
N THR A 40 -1.23 -9.11 -8.83
CA THR A 40 -0.88 -7.70 -9.05
C THR A 40 -2.01 -6.77 -8.62
N ILE A 41 -1.70 -5.82 -7.74
CA ILE A 41 -2.65 -4.85 -7.19
C ILE A 41 -2.18 -3.45 -7.56
N SER A 42 -3.06 -2.69 -8.18
CA SER A 42 -2.87 -1.28 -8.53
C SER A 42 -3.66 -0.35 -7.60
N ASN A 43 -3.32 0.94 -7.61
CA ASN A 43 -3.96 1.97 -6.77
C ASN A 43 -3.78 1.72 -5.26
N VAL A 44 -2.66 1.13 -4.85
CA VAL A 44 -2.31 0.92 -3.44
C VAL A 44 -1.85 2.25 -2.81
N PRO A 45 -2.47 2.74 -1.72
CA PRO A 45 -2.05 3.98 -1.06
C PRO A 45 -0.71 3.81 -0.33
N GLU A 46 0.19 4.79 -0.43
CA GLU A 46 1.57 4.68 0.08
C GLU A 46 1.74 5.26 1.49
N ILE A 47 0.80 4.90 2.36
CA ILE A 47 0.74 5.32 3.76
C ILE A 47 1.38 4.28 4.68
N LEU A 48 1.66 4.68 5.92
CA LEU A 48 2.44 3.88 6.88
C LEU A 48 1.79 2.52 7.17
N ASP A 49 0.47 2.49 7.40
CA ASP A 49 -0.28 1.25 7.68
C ASP A 49 -0.06 0.20 6.58
N VAL A 50 -0.19 0.61 5.31
CA VAL A 50 -0.02 -0.29 4.16
C VAL A 50 1.43 -0.71 3.97
N LYS A 51 2.38 0.21 4.14
CA LYS A 51 3.81 -0.12 4.08
C LYS A 51 4.22 -1.12 5.15
N ASN A 52 3.66 -1.00 6.35
CA ASN A 52 3.91 -1.92 7.44
C ASN A 52 3.33 -3.31 7.15
N LEU A 53 2.12 -3.40 6.58
CA LEU A 53 1.54 -4.68 6.14
C LEU A 53 2.41 -5.34 5.07
N ILE A 54 2.83 -4.59 4.04
CA ILE A 54 3.71 -5.12 2.99
C ILE A 54 5.02 -5.65 3.59
N ALA A 55 5.65 -4.89 4.49
CA ALA A 55 6.87 -5.31 5.17
C ALA A 55 6.66 -6.56 6.03
N LEU A 56 5.51 -6.66 6.72
CA LEU A 56 5.14 -7.85 7.48
C LEU A 56 5.02 -9.08 6.58
N LEU A 57 4.32 -8.96 5.44
CA LEU A 57 4.18 -10.06 4.48
C LEU A 57 5.54 -10.49 3.89
N GLN A 58 6.42 -9.52 3.60
CA GLN A 58 7.79 -9.83 3.16
C GLN A 58 8.56 -10.62 4.22
N ASN A 59 8.44 -10.26 5.50
CA ASN A 59 9.06 -11.01 6.60
C ASN A 59 8.49 -12.41 6.78
N MET A 60 7.22 -12.64 6.36
CA MET A 60 6.60 -13.96 6.34
C MET A 60 6.99 -14.82 5.12
N GLY A 61 7.78 -14.28 4.19
CA GLY A 61 8.24 -15.00 3.00
C GLY A 61 7.48 -14.67 1.71
N VAL A 62 6.50 -13.75 1.75
CA VAL A 62 5.83 -13.28 0.52
C VAL A 62 6.81 -12.48 -0.33
N LYS A 63 6.99 -12.88 -1.59
CA LYS A 63 7.78 -12.13 -2.56
C LYS A 63 6.98 -10.91 -3.00
N VAL A 64 7.56 -9.71 -2.88
CA VAL A 64 6.89 -8.46 -3.27
C VAL A 64 7.75 -7.69 -4.25
N THR A 65 7.19 -7.35 -5.41
CA THR A 65 7.81 -6.50 -6.42
C THR A 65 7.00 -5.22 -6.59
N ARG A 66 7.62 -4.06 -6.44
CA ARG A 66 7.00 -2.77 -6.74
C ARG A 66 7.33 -2.36 -8.17
N HIS A 67 6.32 -2.23 -9.02
CA HIS A 67 6.50 -1.85 -10.43
C HIS A 67 6.45 -0.34 -10.64
N ALA A 68 5.55 0.31 -9.93
CA ALA A 68 5.32 1.76 -10.01
C ALA A 68 4.68 2.27 -8.71
N LYS A 69 4.45 3.59 -8.64
CA LYS A 69 3.71 4.19 -7.52
C LYS A 69 2.33 3.53 -7.40
N GLY A 70 2.06 2.92 -6.24
CA GLY A 70 0.80 2.25 -5.97
C GLY A 70 0.54 0.96 -6.77
N THR A 71 1.54 0.37 -7.44
CA THR A 71 1.39 -0.92 -8.16
C THR A 71 2.42 -1.93 -7.68
N TYR A 72 1.93 -3.05 -7.14
CA TYR A 72 2.72 -4.10 -6.52
C TYR A 72 2.27 -5.48 -7.02
N THR A 73 3.21 -6.40 -7.20
CA THR A 73 2.95 -7.83 -7.35
C THR A 73 3.39 -8.57 -6.09
N PHE A 74 2.52 -9.44 -5.58
CA PHE A 74 2.73 -10.30 -4.42
C PHE A 74 2.70 -11.76 -4.86
N GLN A 75 3.56 -12.60 -4.29
CA GLN A 75 3.53 -14.04 -4.51
C GLN A 75 3.84 -14.78 -3.21
N ALA A 76 2.90 -15.59 -2.74
CA ALA A 76 2.96 -16.34 -1.48
C ALA A 76 3.23 -17.84 -1.71
N ASP A 77 4.12 -18.17 -2.65
CA ASP A 77 4.47 -19.55 -3.03
C ASP A 77 5.46 -20.23 -2.07
N ALA A 78 5.94 -19.51 -1.06
CA ALA A 78 6.91 -19.98 -0.06
C ALA A 78 6.43 -19.75 1.38
N VAL A 79 5.12 -19.54 1.57
CA VAL A 79 4.49 -19.35 2.89
C VAL A 79 3.74 -20.64 3.23
N ASP A 80 4.12 -21.29 4.33
CA ASP A 80 3.48 -22.50 4.87
C ASP A 80 2.24 -22.17 5.74
#